data_AF-U5QHQ2-F1
#
_entry.id   AF-U5QHQ2-F1
#
_cell.length_a   1.000
_cell.length_b   1.000
_cell.length_c   1.000
_cell.angle_alpha   90.00
_cell.angle_beta   90.00
_cell.angle_gamma   90.00
#
_symmetry.space_group_name_H-M   'P 1'
#
loop_
_entity.id
_entity.type
_entity.pdbx_description
1 polymer ?
#
loop_
_entity_poly.entity_id
_entity_poly.type
_entity_poly.pdbx_seq_one_letter_code
_entity_poly.pdbx_strand_id
1 'polypeptide(L)'
;MTDDPRHGPTTRILQFRERTPPPPKPPPLPRQTVIGATRCHWRIIDCPPVADPHGQAPGFYWAACPEERFLGRWHLAALYQSWDRGENWREISAVNYPATMGEVVAAPVSRRVRVRIYPPGELEGATLAGLEVGDNLALVGEELLQFRYAELVDKGTYDLSGLRRAQRGTSKLAIEPGAPFTLMSGDGIRRVIELQEAHVGRERWLKVVSEGQALDRVESFRWANLASWYRA
;
A
#
# COMPACT_ATOMS: atom_id res chain seq x y z
N MET A 1 -93.20 28.69 45.01
CA MET A 1 -94.28 28.40 44.05
C MET A 1 -93.75 28.83 42.70
N THR A 2 -93.47 27.85 41.81
CA THR A 2 -93.22 27.96 40.35
C THR A 2 -92.05 28.87 39.91
N ASP A 3 -91.12 28.51 39.03
CA ASP A 3 -91.07 27.43 38.03
C ASP A 3 -89.61 27.24 37.57
N ASP A 4 -89.24 25.99 37.29
CA ASP A 4 -87.98 25.56 36.65
C ASP A 4 -88.22 25.40 35.15
N PRO A 5 -87.61 26.20 34.26
CA PRO A 5 -87.59 25.90 32.84
C PRO A 5 -86.25 25.25 32.45
N ARG A 6 -86.28 23.93 32.50
CA ARG A 6 -85.31 23.00 31.94
C ARG A 6 -85.37 23.00 30.39
N HIS A 7 -84.18 23.00 29.76
CA HIS A 7 -83.83 22.59 28.37
C HIS A 7 -83.71 23.66 27.26
N GLY A 8 -82.49 24.14 27.06
CA GLY A 8 -81.95 24.48 25.73
C GLY A 8 -80.87 23.45 25.34
N PRO A 9 -80.81 22.97 24.09
CA PRO A 9 -79.86 21.93 23.69
C PRO A 9 -78.41 22.47 23.69
N THR A 10 -77.54 21.77 24.40
CA THR A 10 -76.09 22.01 24.38
C THR A 10 -75.52 21.51 23.05
N THR A 11 -75.28 22.40 22.10
CA THR A 11 -74.51 22.10 20.89
C THR A 11 -73.08 21.76 21.28
N ARG A 12 -72.78 20.46 21.42
CA ARG A 12 -71.44 19.94 21.68
C ARG A 12 -70.65 20.04 20.37
N ILE A 13 -69.89 21.13 20.21
CA ILE A 13 -68.94 21.28 19.11
C ILE A 13 -67.91 20.14 19.23
N LEU A 14 -68.02 19.13 18.36
CA LEU A 14 -66.98 18.12 18.19
C LEU A 14 -65.77 18.81 17.56
N GLN A 15 -64.81 19.24 18.39
CA GLN A 15 -63.49 19.62 17.90
C GLN A 15 -62.81 18.38 17.32
N PHE A 16 -62.89 18.21 16.00
CA PHE A 16 -62.00 17.32 15.26
C PHE A 16 -60.57 17.84 15.47
N ARG A 17 -59.82 17.21 16.39
CA ARG A 17 -58.37 17.37 16.42
C ARG A 17 -57.84 16.69 15.15
N GLU A 18 -57.53 17.49 14.15
CA GLU A 18 -56.75 17.03 12.99
C GLU A 18 -55.45 16.44 13.53
N ARG A 19 -55.33 15.11 13.47
CA ARG A 19 -54.06 14.43 13.73
C ARG A 19 -53.16 14.78 12.56
N THR A 20 -52.18 15.64 12.81
CA THR A 20 -51.12 15.90 11.84
C THR A 20 -50.51 14.56 11.45
N PRO A 21 -50.43 14.22 10.15
CA PRO A 21 -49.81 12.97 9.73
C PRO A 21 -48.36 12.95 10.25
N PRO A 22 -47.87 11.78 10.69
CA PRO A 22 -46.50 11.69 11.15
C PRO A 22 -45.54 12.16 10.04
N PRO A 23 -44.45 12.85 10.39
CA PRO A 23 -43.50 13.32 9.41
C PRO A 23 -43.01 12.14 8.55
N PRO A 24 -42.78 12.36 7.24
CA PRO A 24 -42.30 11.31 6.35
C PRO A 24 -41.01 10.72 6.94
N LYS A 25 -40.95 9.39 6.95
CA LYS A 25 -39.78 8.66 7.45
C LYS A 25 -38.55 9.18 6.70
N PRO A 26 -37.48 9.62 7.40
CA PRO A 26 -36.28 10.10 6.73
C PRO A 26 -35.75 8.99 5.81
N PRO A 27 -35.14 9.36 4.67
CA PRO A 27 -34.56 8.39 3.76
C PRO A 27 -33.57 7.50 4.55
N PRO A 28 -33.49 6.20 4.24
CA PRO A 28 -32.51 5.35 4.89
C PRO A 28 -31.13 6.00 4.71
N LEU A 29 -30.38 6.09 5.81
CA LEU A 29 -28.99 6.50 5.74
C LEU A 29 -28.29 5.63 4.68
N PRO A 30 -27.39 6.22 3.87
CA PRO A 30 -26.62 5.42 2.92
C PRO A 30 -25.98 4.26 3.69
N ARG A 31 -26.11 3.05 3.17
CA ARG A 31 -25.43 1.89 3.77
C ARG A 31 -23.95 2.18 3.77
N GLN A 32 -23.36 2.33 4.95
CA GLN A 32 -21.92 2.39 5.10
C GLN A 32 -21.37 1.01 4.75
N THR A 33 -20.65 0.91 3.62
CA THR A 33 -19.90 -0.29 3.30
C THR A 33 -18.69 -0.35 4.22
N VAL A 34 -18.71 -1.27 5.20
CA VAL A 34 -17.50 -1.58 5.96
C VAL A 34 -16.56 -2.33 5.02
N ILE A 35 -15.46 -1.68 4.64
CA ILE A 35 -14.39 -2.35 3.89
C ILE A 35 -13.78 -3.38 4.84
N GLY A 36 -14.00 -4.66 4.57
CA GLY A 36 -13.38 -5.74 5.32
C GLY A 36 -11.86 -5.68 5.16
N ALA A 37 -11.13 -6.02 6.22
CA ALA A 37 -9.67 -6.01 6.26
C ALA A 37 -9.06 -6.60 4.98
N THR A 38 -8.30 -5.76 4.27
CA THR A 38 -7.50 -6.19 3.12
C THR A 38 -6.16 -6.71 3.61
N ARG A 39 -5.57 -7.64 2.86
CA ARG A 39 -4.17 -8.05 3.04
C ARG A 39 -3.34 -7.61 1.85
N CYS A 40 -2.03 -7.48 2.07
CA CYS A 40 -1.11 -6.97 1.09
C CYS A 40 0.23 -7.71 1.09
N HIS A 41 0.84 -7.78 -0.07
CA HIS A 41 2.27 -8.00 -0.18
C HIS A 41 2.97 -6.68 0.15
N TRP A 42 4.04 -6.74 0.93
CA TRP A 42 4.83 -5.57 1.28
C TRP A 42 6.30 -5.94 1.36
N ARG A 43 7.16 -4.93 1.24
CA ARG A 43 8.60 -5.11 1.33
C ARG A 43 9.26 -3.86 1.91
N ILE A 44 10.15 -4.07 2.88
CA ILE A 44 11.13 -3.06 3.31
C ILE A 44 12.40 -3.25 2.48
N ILE A 45 12.96 -2.16 1.97
CA ILE A 45 14.01 -2.15 0.97
C ILE A 45 15.14 -1.24 1.45
N ASP A 46 16.26 -1.85 1.85
CA ASP A 46 17.52 -1.15 2.06
C ASP A 46 18.36 -1.30 0.79
N CYS A 47 18.36 -0.27 -0.05
CA CYS A 47 19.13 -0.23 -1.29
C CYS A 47 19.69 1.17 -1.51
N PRO A 48 20.70 1.31 -2.39
CA PRO A 48 21.21 2.61 -2.80
C PRO A 48 20.11 3.57 -3.29
N PRO A 49 20.33 4.89 -3.24
CA PRO A 49 19.36 5.90 -3.65
C PRO A 49 18.94 5.71 -5.11
N VAL A 50 17.64 5.65 -5.39
CA VAL A 50 17.12 5.48 -6.77
C VAL A 50 17.01 6.80 -7.54
N ALA A 51 17.09 7.94 -6.83
CA ALA A 51 17.09 9.29 -7.38
C ALA A 51 18.08 10.17 -6.60
N ASP A 52 18.64 11.19 -7.25
CA ASP A 52 19.71 12.01 -6.67
C ASP A 52 19.35 12.70 -5.34
N PRO A 53 18.12 13.26 -5.15
CA PRO A 53 17.72 13.84 -3.87
C PRO A 53 17.69 12.82 -2.74
N HIS A 54 17.55 11.53 -3.06
CA HIS A 54 17.50 10.47 -2.07
C HIS A 54 18.87 10.15 -1.47
N GLY A 55 19.97 10.62 -2.07
CA GLY A 55 21.32 10.45 -1.51
C GLY A 55 21.67 11.39 -0.36
N GLN A 56 20.86 12.42 -0.12
CA GLN A 56 21.22 13.52 0.79
C GLN A 56 21.00 13.23 2.28
N ALA A 57 20.30 12.14 2.62
CA ALA A 57 20.03 11.75 4.00
C ALA A 57 19.86 10.24 4.08
N PRO A 58 20.20 9.57 5.19
CA PRO A 58 19.95 8.14 5.34
C PRO A 58 18.44 7.84 5.25
N GLY A 59 18.11 6.66 4.74
CA GLY A 59 16.73 6.27 4.53
C GLY A 59 16.61 4.90 3.92
N PHE A 60 15.38 4.45 3.77
CA PHE A 60 15.04 3.17 3.14
C PHE A 60 13.78 3.34 2.30
N TYR A 61 13.51 2.39 1.43
CA TYR A 61 12.27 2.35 0.68
C TYR A 61 11.35 1.29 1.25
N TRP A 62 10.07 1.43 0.97
CA TRP A 62 9.14 0.35 1.14
C TRP A 62 8.07 0.41 0.06
N ALA A 63 7.49 -0.74 -0.23
CA ALA A 63 6.49 -0.91 -1.25
C ALA A 63 5.40 -1.85 -0.72
N ALA A 64 4.17 -1.66 -1.21
CA ALA A 64 3.09 -2.60 -0.95
C ALA A 64 2.08 -2.66 -2.11
N CYS A 65 1.45 -3.81 -2.29
CA CYS A 65 0.36 -4.03 -3.23
C CYS A 65 -0.67 -5.02 -2.62
N PRO A 66 -1.94 -5.01 -3.04
CA PRO A 66 -2.92 -5.94 -2.50
C PRO A 66 -2.55 -7.39 -2.85
N GLU A 67 -2.94 -8.34 -2.01
CA GLU A 67 -2.99 -9.74 -2.45
C GLU A 67 -4.10 -9.90 -3.51
N GLU A 68 -3.95 -10.86 -4.43
CA GLU A 68 -4.88 -11.07 -5.56
C GLU A 68 -6.35 -11.20 -5.14
N ARG A 69 -6.62 -11.78 -3.97
CA ARG A 69 -7.98 -11.91 -3.41
C ARG A 69 -8.66 -10.57 -3.10
N PHE A 70 -7.89 -9.50 -2.90
CA PHE A 70 -8.37 -8.17 -2.52
C PHE A 70 -8.23 -7.13 -3.64
N LEU A 71 -8.05 -7.56 -4.89
CA LEU A 71 -8.06 -6.65 -6.04
C LEU A 71 -9.35 -5.83 -6.09
N GLY A 72 -9.22 -4.56 -6.46
CA GLY A 72 -10.31 -3.58 -6.47
C GLY A 72 -10.76 -3.10 -5.08
N ARG A 73 -10.12 -3.56 -4.00
CA ARG A 73 -10.37 -3.08 -2.63
C ARG A 73 -9.17 -2.34 -2.03
N TRP A 74 -8.11 -2.15 -2.80
CA TRP A 74 -6.92 -1.44 -2.35
C TRP A 74 -7.16 0.06 -2.34
N HIS A 75 -6.94 0.68 -1.19
CA HIS A 75 -6.91 2.14 -1.07
C HIS A 75 -5.67 2.63 -0.32
N LEU A 76 -5.14 1.83 0.61
CA LEU A 76 -4.05 2.24 1.51
C LEU A 76 -3.33 1.03 2.11
N ALA A 77 -2.00 1.16 2.23
CA ALA A 77 -1.26 0.58 3.34
C ALA A 77 -0.41 1.65 4.03
N ALA A 78 -0.29 1.54 5.34
CA ALA A 78 0.48 2.44 6.18
C ALA A 78 1.57 1.68 6.95
N LEU A 79 2.75 2.28 7.01
CA LEU A 79 3.90 1.77 7.75
C LEU A 79 3.97 2.47 9.11
N TYR A 80 3.87 1.68 10.16
CA TYR A 80 3.96 2.12 11.55
C TYR A 80 5.28 1.67 12.15
N GLN A 81 5.79 2.48 13.08
CA GLN A 81 7.03 2.25 13.80
C GLN A 81 6.84 2.40 15.31
N SER A 82 7.55 1.57 16.06
CA SER A 82 7.72 1.69 17.51
C SER A 82 9.19 1.53 17.91
N TRP A 83 9.64 2.39 18.82
CA TRP A 83 10.99 2.36 19.42
C TRP A 83 11.01 1.72 20.82
N ASP A 84 9.83 1.46 21.40
CA ASP A 84 9.58 1.02 22.77
C ASP A 84 8.88 -0.34 22.80
N ARG A 85 9.29 -1.24 21.90
CA ARG A 85 8.84 -2.65 21.88
C ARG A 85 7.33 -2.83 21.68
N GLY A 86 6.71 -1.92 20.95
CA GLY A 86 5.30 -1.99 20.57
C GLY A 86 4.35 -1.34 21.56
N GLU A 87 4.84 -0.62 22.57
CA GLU A 87 4.01 0.17 23.48
C GLU A 87 3.39 1.39 22.78
N ASN A 88 4.20 2.16 22.03
CA ASN A 88 3.73 3.30 21.25
C ASN A 88 4.03 3.13 19.76
N TRP A 89 3.01 3.36 18.94
CA TRP A 89 3.10 3.26 17.49
C TRP A 89 2.87 4.62 16.83
N ARG A 90 3.74 4.95 15.89
CA ARG A 90 3.63 6.15 15.06
C ARG A 90 3.62 5.75 13.59
N GLU A 91 2.69 6.31 12.82
CA GLU A 91 2.74 6.23 11.37
C GLU A 91 3.92 7.03 10.83
N ILE A 92 4.74 6.39 10.00
CA ILE A 92 5.94 7.00 9.40
C ILE A 92 5.85 7.14 7.88
N SER A 93 4.92 6.42 7.23
CA SER A 93 4.72 6.48 5.78
C SER A 93 3.41 5.80 5.37
N ALA A 94 2.90 6.14 4.19
CA ALA A 94 1.71 5.51 3.59
C ALA A 94 1.84 5.41 2.06
N VAL A 95 1.28 4.34 1.50
CA VAL A 95 1.12 4.11 0.05
C VAL A 95 -0.36 3.93 -0.29
N ASN A 96 -0.85 4.71 -1.24
CA ASN A 96 -2.25 4.66 -1.67
C ASN A 96 -2.41 4.00 -3.05
N TYR A 97 -1.31 3.90 -3.79
CA TYR A 97 -1.25 3.20 -5.07
C TYR A 97 -0.53 1.86 -4.86
N PRO A 98 -0.93 0.79 -5.56
CA PRO A 98 -0.24 -0.48 -5.47
C PRO A 98 1.12 -0.40 -6.18
N ALA A 99 2.16 -0.95 -5.56
CA ALA A 99 3.45 -1.14 -6.21
C ALA A 99 3.40 -2.27 -7.23
N THR A 100 4.28 -2.21 -8.23
CA THR A 100 4.53 -3.35 -9.12
C THR A 100 5.52 -4.29 -8.46
N MET A 101 5.00 -5.35 -7.84
CA MET A 101 5.76 -6.34 -7.08
C MET A 101 5.56 -7.73 -7.68
N GLY A 102 6.48 -8.64 -7.39
CA GLY A 102 6.41 -10.01 -7.85
C GLY A 102 7.55 -10.86 -7.33
N GLU A 103 7.82 -11.94 -8.05
CA GLU A 103 8.90 -12.86 -7.75
C GLU A 103 9.48 -13.47 -9.01
N VAL A 104 10.72 -13.92 -8.94
CA VAL A 104 11.38 -14.70 -9.98
C VAL A 104 10.80 -16.11 -9.99
N VAL A 105 10.37 -16.61 -11.14
CA VAL A 105 9.71 -17.93 -11.23
C VAL A 105 10.67 -19.08 -11.48
N ALA A 106 11.82 -18.81 -12.09
CA ALA A 106 12.81 -19.80 -12.47
C ALA A 106 14.20 -19.19 -12.50
N ALA A 107 15.22 -20.05 -12.37
CA ALA A 107 16.60 -19.61 -12.47
C ALA A 107 16.82 -18.93 -13.82
N PRO A 108 17.50 -17.77 -13.87
CA PRO A 108 17.77 -17.06 -15.11
C PRO A 108 18.46 -17.97 -16.12
N VAL A 109 17.93 -18.02 -17.33
CA VAL A 109 18.56 -18.71 -18.45
C VAL A 109 19.17 -17.66 -19.36
N SER A 110 20.47 -17.76 -19.62
CA SER A 110 21.22 -16.79 -20.44
C SER A 110 21.15 -15.37 -19.84
N ARG A 111 20.72 -14.37 -20.64
CA ARG A 111 20.58 -12.95 -20.23
C ARG A 111 19.12 -12.56 -19.96
N ARG A 112 18.28 -13.51 -19.58
CA ARG A 112 16.85 -13.31 -19.31
C ARG A 112 16.50 -13.67 -17.87
N VAL A 113 15.60 -12.90 -17.28
CA VAL A 113 15.02 -13.19 -15.95
C VAL A 113 13.52 -13.29 -16.13
N ARG A 114 12.93 -14.40 -15.70
CA ARG A 114 11.47 -14.60 -15.74
C ARG A 114 10.86 -14.23 -14.40
N VAL A 115 9.89 -13.33 -14.42
CA VAL A 115 9.21 -12.85 -13.21
C VAL A 115 7.71 -13.02 -13.32
N ARG A 116 7.05 -13.38 -12.22
CA ARG A 116 5.60 -13.33 -12.07
C ARG A 116 5.25 -12.12 -11.23
N ILE A 117 4.48 -11.22 -11.82
CA ILE A 117 4.03 -9.97 -11.22
C ILE A 117 2.69 -10.21 -10.54
N TYR A 118 2.58 -9.71 -9.32
CA TYR A 118 1.34 -9.74 -8.56
C TYR A 118 0.38 -8.69 -9.13
N PRO A 119 -0.87 -9.05 -9.43
CA PRO A 119 -1.87 -8.09 -9.83
C PRO A 119 -2.02 -6.97 -8.78
N PRO A 120 -2.36 -5.72 -9.18
CA PRO A 120 -2.67 -5.29 -10.54
C PRO A 120 -1.43 -4.87 -11.36
N GLY A 121 -0.22 -5.24 -10.94
CA GLY A 121 1.00 -4.82 -11.60
C GLY A 121 1.13 -5.36 -13.03
N GLU A 122 1.64 -4.50 -13.91
CA GLU A 122 2.02 -4.83 -15.29
C GLU A 122 3.41 -4.24 -15.58
N LEU A 123 4.08 -4.75 -16.60
CA LEU A 123 5.40 -4.27 -17.01
C LEU A 123 5.39 -3.87 -18.48
N GLU A 124 6.08 -2.78 -18.77
CA GLU A 124 6.34 -2.32 -20.12
C GLU A 124 7.84 -2.27 -20.41
N GLY A 125 8.19 -2.38 -21.69
CA GLY A 125 9.57 -2.20 -22.13
C GLY A 125 9.98 -0.72 -22.10
N ALA A 126 11.27 -0.47 -21.97
CA ALA A 126 11.87 0.86 -22.05
C ALA A 126 12.62 1.07 -23.36
N THR A 127 12.68 2.32 -23.82
CA THR A 127 13.58 2.72 -24.90
C THR A 127 15.03 2.75 -24.40
N LEU A 128 16.01 2.78 -25.32
CA LEU A 128 17.41 2.96 -24.92
C LEU A 128 17.63 4.29 -24.17
N ALA A 129 17.00 5.37 -24.63
CA ALA A 129 17.06 6.67 -23.96
C ALA A 129 16.40 6.63 -22.57
N GLY A 130 15.27 5.92 -22.44
CA GLY A 130 14.62 5.68 -21.15
C GLY A 130 15.53 4.97 -20.15
N LEU A 131 16.28 3.95 -20.60
CA LEU A 131 17.24 3.28 -19.74
C LEU A 131 18.37 4.20 -19.24
N GLU A 132 18.81 5.18 -20.05
CA GLU A 132 19.84 6.15 -19.60
C GLU A 132 19.33 7.08 -18.49
N VAL A 133 18.03 7.36 -18.45
CA VAL A 133 17.42 8.22 -17.41
C VAL A 133 16.87 7.44 -16.21
N GLY A 134 17.03 6.10 -16.21
CA GLY A 134 16.69 5.26 -15.06
C GLY A 134 15.37 4.48 -15.19
N ASP A 135 14.73 4.46 -16.36
CA ASP A 135 13.51 3.67 -16.56
C ASP A 135 13.73 2.19 -16.29
N ASN A 136 12.65 1.50 -15.89
CA ASN A 136 12.65 0.07 -15.60
C ASN A 136 13.67 -0.38 -14.54
N LEU A 137 14.09 0.52 -13.65
CA LEU A 137 14.90 0.13 -12.49
C LEU A 137 14.06 -0.74 -11.55
N ALA A 138 14.52 -1.96 -11.31
CA ALA A 138 13.90 -2.93 -10.42
C ALA A 138 14.90 -3.50 -9.43
N LEU A 139 14.44 -3.79 -8.22
CA LEU A 139 15.18 -4.58 -7.24
C LEU A 139 14.77 -6.05 -7.36
N VAL A 140 15.73 -6.91 -7.74
CA VAL A 140 15.54 -8.35 -7.87
C VAL A 140 16.44 -9.06 -6.89
N GLY A 141 15.85 -9.71 -5.88
CA GLY A 141 16.61 -10.12 -4.71
C GLY A 141 17.26 -8.89 -4.07
N GLU A 142 18.59 -8.82 -4.05
CA GLU A 142 19.36 -7.69 -3.50
C GLU A 142 20.03 -6.84 -4.59
N GLU A 143 19.81 -7.15 -5.87
CA GLU A 143 20.43 -6.43 -6.98
C GLU A 143 19.46 -5.41 -7.59
N LEU A 144 19.93 -4.17 -7.76
CA LEU A 144 19.28 -3.20 -8.63
C LEU A 144 19.71 -3.47 -10.08
N LEU A 145 18.74 -3.71 -10.95
CA LEU A 145 18.95 -3.87 -12.38
C LEU A 145 17.88 -3.12 -13.17
N GLN A 146 18.18 -2.79 -14.43
CA GLN A 146 17.18 -2.32 -15.38
C GLN A 146 16.95 -3.37 -16.46
N PHE A 147 15.77 -3.35 -17.08
CA PHE A 147 15.42 -4.21 -18.20
C PHE A 147 14.86 -3.39 -19.36
N ARG A 148 15.30 -3.70 -20.59
CA ARG A 148 14.80 -3.04 -21.80
C ARG A 148 13.46 -3.59 -22.24
N TYR A 149 13.30 -4.90 -22.19
CA TYR A 149 12.12 -5.57 -22.73
C TYR A 149 11.43 -6.32 -21.61
N ALA A 150 10.10 -6.23 -21.57
CA ALA A 150 9.21 -7.04 -20.76
C ALA A 150 8.20 -7.72 -21.68
N GLU A 151 8.42 -9.01 -21.97
CA GLU A 151 7.57 -9.80 -22.86
C GLU A 151 6.63 -10.64 -22.01
N LEU A 152 5.31 -10.44 -22.14
CA LEU A 152 4.31 -11.25 -21.43
C LEU A 152 4.27 -12.65 -22.06
N VAL A 153 4.66 -13.67 -21.29
CA VAL A 153 4.75 -15.06 -21.76
C VAL A 153 3.67 -15.98 -21.16
N ASP A 154 3.04 -15.56 -20.07
CA ASP A 154 1.87 -16.18 -19.45
C ASP A 154 1.14 -15.14 -18.58
N LYS A 155 -0.03 -15.46 -17.99
CA LYS A 155 -0.81 -14.57 -17.13
C LYS A 155 0.08 -13.98 -16.01
N GLY A 156 0.34 -12.67 -16.11
CA GLY A 156 1.18 -11.93 -15.16
C GLY A 156 2.66 -12.34 -15.15
N THR A 157 3.11 -13.18 -16.09
CA THR A 157 4.49 -13.67 -16.13
C THR A 157 5.22 -13.08 -17.32
N TYR A 158 6.35 -12.44 -17.06
CA TYR A 158 7.14 -11.70 -18.03
C TYR A 158 8.55 -12.26 -18.15
N ASP A 159 9.03 -12.38 -19.39
CA ASP A 159 10.45 -12.55 -19.70
C ASP A 159 11.12 -11.18 -19.83
N LEU A 160 11.98 -10.86 -18.88
CA LEU A 160 12.77 -9.63 -18.87
C LEU A 160 14.07 -9.84 -19.62
N SER A 161 14.41 -8.94 -20.54
CA SER A 161 15.66 -9.01 -21.30
C SER A 161 16.25 -7.63 -21.61
N GLY A 162 17.46 -7.62 -22.17
CA GLY A 162 18.24 -6.38 -22.33
C GLY A 162 18.67 -5.80 -20.98
N LEU A 163 19.10 -6.67 -20.06
CA LEU A 163 19.37 -6.31 -18.66
C LEU A 163 20.62 -5.44 -18.51
N ARG A 164 20.50 -4.32 -17.77
CA ARG A 164 21.62 -3.57 -17.20
C ARG A 164 21.72 -3.92 -15.72
N ARG A 165 22.71 -4.73 -15.38
CA ARG A 165 22.88 -5.32 -14.04
C ARG A 165 23.76 -4.45 -13.15
N ALA A 166 23.81 -4.77 -11.85
CA ALA A 166 24.66 -4.09 -10.86
C ALA A 166 24.51 -2.55 -10.86
N GLN A 167 23.27 -2.07 -10.99
CA GLN A 167 23.00 -0.64 -11.02
C GLN A 167 23.21 -0.01 -9.65
N ARG A 168 23.62 1.25 -9.66
CA ARG A 168 23.84 2.08 -8.47
C ARG A 168 24.74 1.44 -7.41
N GLY A 169 25.75 0.69 -7.86
CA GLY A 169 26.75 0.08 -6.98
C GLY A 169 26.31 -1.22 -6.30
N THR A 170 25.14 -1.77 -6.64
CA THR A 170 24.75 -3.10 -6.16
C THR A 170 25.61 -4.19 -6.77
N SER A 171 25.82 -5.28 -6.04
CA SER A 171 26.60 -6.42 -6.54
C SER A 171 25.82 -7.23 -7.57
N LYS A 172 26.53 -7.77 -8.57
CA LYS A 172 25.97 -8.71 -9.53
C LYS A 172 25.82 -10.10 -8.89
N LEU A 173 24.66 -10.39 -8.32
CA LEU A 173 24.40 -11.63 -7.57
C LEU A 173 23.76 -12.74 -8.41
N ALA A 174 23.78 -13.99 -7.94
CA ALA A 174 22.91 -15.00 -8.53
C ALA A 174 21.44 -14.62 -8.23
N ILE A 175 20.59 -14.69 -9.25
CA ILE A 175 19.15 -14.48 -9.09
C ILE A 175 18.53 -15.86 -8.99
N GLU A 176 17.90 -16.16 -7.86
CA GLU A 176 17.32 -17.47 -7.59
C GLU A 176 15.80 -17.48 -7.82
N PRO A 177 15.19 -18.63 -8.13
CA PRO A 177 13.74 -18.78 -8.05
C PRO A 177 13.19 -18.35 -6.68
N GLY A 178 12.05 -17.67 -6.68
CA GLY A 178 11.44 -17.09 -5.48
C GLY A 178 12.07 -15.77 -5.03
N ALA A 179 13.16 -15.30 -5.66
CA ALA A 179 13.72 -13.99 -5.33
C ALA A 179 12.67 -12.89 -5.57
N PRO A 180 12.49 -11.96 -4.62
CA PRO A 180 11.48 -10.91 -4.74
C PRO A 180 11.84 -9.92 -5.85
N PHE A 181 10.83 -9.52 -6.60
CA PHE A 181 10.89 -8.46 -7.61
C PHE A 181 10.12 -7.24 -7.12
N THR A 182 10.70 -6.05 -7.27
CA THR A 182 10.01 -4.79 -7.00
C THR A 182 10.45 -3.76 -8.04
N LEU A 183 9.52 -3.20 -8.81
CA LEU A 183 9.81 -2.06 -9.67
C LEU A 183 10.02 -0.83 -8.77
N MET A 184 11.15 -0.14 -8.96
CA MET A 184 11.59 0.96 -8.10
C MET A 184 11.06 2.33 -8.55
N SER A 185 9.98 2.33 -9.33
CA SER A 185 9.28 3.49 -9.85
C SER A 185 7.78 3.38 -9.58
N GLY A 186 7.06 4.49 -9.81
CA GLY A 186 5.62 4.59 -9.59
C GLY A 186 5.23 4.96 -8.15
N ASP A 187 3.94 5.11 -7.93
CA ASP A 187 3.40 5.69 -6.69
C ASP A 187 3.20 4.69 -5.54
N GLY A 188 3.42 3.40 -5.79
CA GLY A 188 3.31 2.36 -4.77
C GLY A 188 4.60 2.12 -3.97
N ILE A 189 5.69 2.80 -4.32
CA ILE A 189 6.93 2.80 -3.56
C ILE A 189 7.12 4.16 -2.86
N ARG A 190 7.58 4.12 -1.61
CA ARG A 190 7.84 5.32 -0.80
C ARG A 190 9.19 5.23 -0.15
N ARG A 191 9.85 6.39 -0.11
CA ARG A 191 11.07 6.58 0.65
C ARG A 191 10.74 7.08 2.05
N VAL A 192 11.33 6.45 3.06
CA VAL A 192 11.31 6.92 4.44
C VAL A 192 12.68 7.53 4.75
N ILE A 193 12.68 8.79 5.15
CA ILE A 193 13.90 9.50 5.55
C ILE A 193 14.14 9.26 7.04
N GLU A 194 15.35 8.84 7.39
CA GLU A 194 15.81 8.83 8.78
C GLU A 194 16.26 10.24 9.16
N LEU A 195 15.36 10.99 9.80
CA LEU A 195 15.67 12.35 10.24
C LEU A 195 16.74 12.40 11.33
N GLN A 196 16.90 11.32 12.11
CA GLN A 196 17.89 11.22 13.18
C GLN A 196 18.89 10.14 12.82
N GLU A 197 20.16 10.51 12.64
CA GLU A 197 21.23 9.56 12.30
C GLU A 197 21.39 8.45 13.36
N ALA A 198 21.06 8.75 14.62
CA ALA A 198 21.04 7.78 15.72
C ALA A 198 20.06 6.61 15.51
N HIS A 199 19.14 6.71 14.54
CA HIS A 199 18.24 5.62 14.16
C HIS A 199 18.90 4.63 13.19
N VAL A 200 19.96 5.02 12.49
CA VAL A 200 20.67 4.14 11.55
C VAL A 200 21.41 3.05 12.32
N GLY A 201 21.14 1.79 11.96
CA GLY A 201 21.64 0.59 12.63
C GLY A 201 20.91 0.26 13.93
N ARG A 202 19.98 1.12 14.38
CA ARG A 202 19.17 0.86 15.57
C ARG A 202 17.96 0.03 15.19
N GLU A 203 17.74 -1.03 15.93
CA GLU A 203 16.56 -1.87 15.73
C GLU A 203 15.28 -1.20 16.26
N ARG A 204 14.19 -1.46 15.54
CA ARG A 204 12.84 -0.98 15.81
C ARG A 204 11.82 -2.04 15.44
N TRP A 205 10.60 -1.82 15.90
CA TRP A 205 9.44 -2.61 15.52
C TRP A 205 8.67 -1.90 14.42
N LEU A 206 8.30 -2.66 13.39
CA LEU A 206 7.51 -2.17 12.26
C LEU A 206 6.21 -2.97 12.13
N LYS A 207 5.16 -2.30 11.66
CA LYS A 207 3.89 -2.90 11.25
C LYS A 207 3.48 -2.32 9.90
N VAL A 208 3.01 -3.17 8.99
CA VAL A 208 2.34 -2.75 7.76
C VAL A 208 0.85 -3.00 7.93
N VAL A 209 0.09 -1.92 8.00
CA VAL A 209 -1.36 -1.96 8.22
C VAL A 209 -2.04 -1.59 6.91
N SER A 210 -2.68 -2.57 6.27
CA SER A 210 -3.54 -2.31 5.12
C SER A 210 -4.95 -1.95 5.55
N GLU A 211 -5.71 -1.35 4.65
CA GLU A 211 -7.05 -0.83 4.94
C GLU A 211 -7.97 -1.89 5.57
N GLY A 212 -8.71 -1.45 6.61
CA GLY A 212 -9.64 -2.28 7.36
C GLY A 212 -8.98 -3.17 8.41
N GLN A 213 -7.64 -3.21 8.49
CA GLN A 213 -6.94 -3.86 9.59
C GLN A 213 -6.84 -2.95 10.82
N ALA A 214 -7.00 -3.53 12.00
CA ALA A 214 -6.75 -2.84 13.26
C ALA A 214 -5.27 -2.97 13.64
N LEU A 215 -4.64 -1.86 14.03
CA LEU A 215 -3.21 -1.78 14.35
C LEU A 215 -2.77 -2.78 15.43
N ASP A 216 -3.62 -3.05 16.43
CA ASP A 216 -3.39 -4.02 17.50
C ASP A 216 -3.44 -5.48 17.03
N ARG A 217 -4.10 -5.76 15.89
CA ARG A 217 -4.24 -7.09 15.29
C ARG A 217 -3.19 -7.42 14.22
N VAL A 218 -2.40 -6.43 13.80
CA VAL A 218 -1.30 -6.64 12.84
C VAL A 218 -0.05 -7.06 13.60
N GLU A 219 0.58 -8.15 13.15
CA GLU A 219 1.86 -8.61 13.70
C GLU A 219 2.98 -7.61 13.38
N SER A 220 3.84 -7.38 14.37
CA SER A 220 5.03 -6.57 14.20
C SER A 220 6.25 -7.40 13.89
N PHE A 221 7.20 -6.84 13.15
CA PHE A 221 8.50 -7.45 12.90
C PHE A 221 9.63 -6.50 13.30
N ARG A 222 10.79 -7.07 13.63
CA ARG A 222 12.00 -6.32 13.99
C ARG A 222 12.79 -6.00 12.73
N TRP A 223 13.28 -4.77 12.65
CA TRP A 223 14.10 -4.33 11.52
C TRP A 223 15.02 -3.18 11.91
N ALA A 224 16.17 -3.08 11.25
CA ALA A 224 17.10 -1.97 11.37
C ALA A 224 17.48 -1.48 9.97
N ASN A 225 17.44 -0.16 9.74
CA ASN A 225 18.00 0.42 8.52
C ASN A 225 19.51 0.46 8.68
N LEU A 226 20.25 -0.31 7.88
CA LEU A 226 21.71 -0.25 7.93
C LEU A 226 22.25 0.94 7.14
N ALA A 227 21.44 1.47 6.21
CA ALA A 227 21.83 2.52 5.27
C ALA A 227 23.20 2.23 4.68
N SER A 228 23.40 0.98 4.23
CA SER A 228 24.69 0.43 3.82
C SER A 228 25.37 1.26 2.73
N TRP A 229 24.58 1.98 1.93
CA TRP A 229 25.01 2.89 0.89
C TRP A 229 25.40 4.30 1.36
N TYR A 230 24.96 4.73 2.55
CA TYR A 230 25.19 6.09 3.06
C TYR A 230 26.50 6.21 3.85
N ARG A 231 26.98 5.09 4.42
CA ARG A 231 28.21 5.03 5.21
C ARG A 231 29.44 4.56 4.42
N ALA A 232 29.30 4.38 3.11
CA ALA A 232 30.38 4.01 2.19
C ALA A 232 30.94 5.26 1.52
#